data_AF-A0A7S3CI91-F1
#
_entry.id   AF-A0A7S3CI91-F1
#
_cell.length_a   1.000
_cell.length_b   1.000
_cell.length_c   1.000
_cell.angle_alpha   90.00
_cell.angle_beta   90.00
_cell.angle_gamma   90.00
#
_symmetry.space_group_name_H-M   'P 1'
#
loop_
_entity.id
_entity.type
_entity.pdbx_description
1 polymer ?
#
loop_
_entity_poly.entity_id
_entity_poly.type
_entity_poly.pdbx_seq_one_letter_code
_entity_poly.pdbx_strand_id
1 'polypeptide(L)'
;MGSEGRYGVRMLEIHDEWQKFIVNFRVYHPSLHKDERIRVLGDRTELGAWSSHLSSLAMVQSDVKYPYMLEKYGEEVAPYELSVKMDNSAVEGSGQPLHISYKYMITSGVREEEEVERDPSRLIEIHNPLLYKGQISLDLINNSHKSISQSWIINGCVERNDKNFFKNFTYSKVEGTDILIGSYPILETDVLKLQQEGVTAILNLQTVKDLGHRGYTWSKLVQLYEEKGIQKSMHYPIDDQDEAEYQTHVLTAAQYLNDLTKNQGHKVFIHCNSGISRSPTVLLAYMCLYKRARTWKSIDESEQ
;
A
#
# COMPACT_ATOMS: atom_id res chain seq x y z
N MET A 1 -15.96 -20.46 74.26
CA MET A 1 -15.28 -21.42 73.37
C MET A 1 -16.38 -22.05 72.51
N GLY A 2 -16.50 -21.91 71.20
CA GLY A 2 -15.88 -21.12 70.15
C GLY A 2 -16.79 -21.38 68.93
N SER A 3 -17.34 -20.35 68.30
CA SER A 3 -18.23 -20.49 67.16
C SER A 3 -17.40 -20.64 65.88
N GLU A 4 -17.40 -21.84 65.28
CA GLU A 4 -16.75 -22.11 64.00
C GLU A 4 -17.48 -21.38 62.87
N GLY A 5 -16.87 -20.31 62.37
CA GLY A 5 -17.30 -19.63 61.16
C GLY A 5 -17.01 -20.50 59.93
N ARG A 6 -18.06 -20.95 59.24
CA ARG A 6 -17.94 -21.55 57.90
C ARG A 6 -17.57 -20.45 56.91
N TYR A 7 -16.28 -20.37 56.56
CA TYR A 7 -15.83 -19.57 55.43
C TYR A 7 -16.31 -20.24 54.14
N GLY A 8 -17.36 -19.70 53.53
CA GLY A 8 -17.77 -20.08 52.18
C GLY A 8 -16.70 -19.67 51.18
N VAL A 9 -16.06 -20.65 50.54
CA VAL A 9 -15.19 -20.41 49.39
C VAL A 9 -16.08 -19.89 48.26
N ARG A 10 -16.01 -18.59 47.97
CA ARG A 10 -16.54 -18.07 46.71
C ARG A 10 -15.58 -18.48 45.62
N MET A 11 -15.98 -19.43 44.78
CA MET A 11 -15.30 -19.63 43.50
C MET A 11 -15.53 -18.38 42.66
N LEU A 12 -14.46 -17.63 42.45
CA LEU A 12 -14.41 -16.54 41.49
C LEU A 12 -14.08 -17.18 40.14
N GLU A 13 -15.06 -17.35 39.26
CA GLU A 13 -14.78 -17.62 37.86
C GLU A 13 -14.27 -16.32 37.24
N ILE A 14 -12.95 -16.24 37.04
CA ILE A 14 -12.34 -15.18 36.26
C ILE A 14 -12.66 -15.49 34.80
N HIS A 15 -13.67 -14.84 34.25
CA HIS A 15 -13.85 -14.77 32.79
C HIS A 15 -12.77 -13.84 32.25
N ASP A 16 -11.67 -14.45 31.78
CA ASP A 16 -10.49 -13.73 31.31
C ASP A 16 -10.82 -13.05 29.97
N GLU A 17 -11.14 -11.75 29.98
CA GLU A 17 -11.43 -10.96 28.78
C GLU A 17 -10.21 -10.77 27.85
N TRP A 18 -9.03 -11.27 28.26
CA TRP A 18 -7.77 -11.29 27.49
C TRP A 18 -7.83 -12.17 26.23
N GLN A 19 -8.94 -12.89 26.02
CA GLN A 19 -9.18 -13.64 24.80
C GLN A 19 -9.58 -12.76 23.62
N LYS A 20 -9.78 -11.45 23.78
CA LYS A 20 -10.14 -10.55 22.69
C LYS A 20 -9.31 -9.27 22.68
N PHE A 21 -9.09 -8.73 21.50
CA PHE A 21 -8.46 -7.44 21.27
C PHE A 21 -9.20 -6.68 20.17
N ILE A 22 -8.91 -5.39 20.00
CA ILE A 22 -9.51 -4.55 18.96
C ILE A 22 -8.45 -4.24 17.92
N VAL A 23 -8.79 -4.40 16.65
CA VAL A 23 -8.01 -3.84 15.54
C VAL A 23 -8.75 -2.61 15.02
N ASN A 24 -8.07 -1.47 15.05
CA ASN A 24 -8.55 -0.21 14.50
C ASN A 24 -7.97 -0.05 13.09
N PHE A 25 -8.79 -0.30 12.08
CA PHE A 25 -8.44 -0.09 10.68
C PHE A 25 -8.71 1.36 10.29
N ARG A 26 -7.74 1.98 9.62
CA ARG A 26 -7.86 3.30 9.01
C ARG A 26 -7.25 3.27 7.62
N VAL A 27 -7.98 3.78 6.64
CA VAL A 27 -7.49 3.91 5.26
C VAL A 27 -7.80 5.28 4.70
N TYR A 28 -6.81 5.83 4.01
CA TYR A 28 -6.98 7.03 3.21
C TYR A 28 -7.53 6.66 1.84
N HIS A 29 -8.48 7.44 1.35
CA HIS A 29 -8.93 7.37 -0.03
C HIS A 29 -9.50 8.73 -0.43
N PRO A 30 -9.21 9.24 -1.64
CA PRO A 30 -9.83 10.47 -2.13
C PRO A 30 -11.36 10.36 -2.12
N SER A 31 -12.05 11.50 -2.13
CA SER A 31 -13.51 11.61 -1.99
C SER A 31 -14.27 10.53 -2.77
N LEU A 32 -15.06 9.73 -2.05
CA LEU A 32 -15.96 8.73 -2.65
C LEU A 32 -17.20 9.42 -3.25
N HIS A 33 -17.81 8.81 -4.26
CA HIS A 33 -19.16 9.18 -4.65
C HIS A 33 -20.15 8.92 -3.50
N LYS A 34 -21.29 9.65 -3.48
CA LYS A 34 -22.25 9.60 -2.35
C LYS A 34 -22.79 8.19 -2.07
N ASP A 35 -22.83 7.34 -3.08
CA ASP A 35 -23.31 5.97 -3.07
C ASP A 35 -22.21 4.92 -2.85
N GLU A 36 -20.94 5.33 -2.81
CA GLU A 36 -19.81 4.45 -2.60
C GLU A 36 -19.45 4.31 -1.12
N ARG A 37 -19.04 3.12 -0.71
CA ARG A 37 -18.57 2.82 0.65
C ARG A 37 -17.31 1.99 0.58
N ILE A 38 -16.32 2.38 1.37
CA ILE A 38 -15.15 1.55 1.65
C ILE A 38 -15.52 0.50 2.68
N ARG A 39 -15.04 -0.71 2.47
CA ARG A 39 -15.20 -1.86 3.36
C ARG A 39 -13.88 -2.58 3.57
N VAL A 40 -13.81 -3.36 4.63
CA VAL A 40 -12.71 -4.27 4.95
C VAL A 40 -13.20 -5.72 4.89
N LEU A 41 -12.36 -6.59 4.33
CA LEU A 41 -12.51 -8.04 4.36
C LEU A 41 -11.16 -8.72 4.62
N GLY A 42 -11.16 -9.95 5.13
CA GLY A 42 -9.93 -10.65 5.46
C GLY A 42 -10.12 -12.13 5.79
N ASP A 43 -9.01 -12.81 6.09
CA ASP A 43 -8.95 -14.24 6.39
C ASP A 43 -9.66 -14.64 7.69
N ARG A 44 -9.66 -13.73 8.66
CA ARG A 44 -10.35 -13.85 9.93
C ARG A 44 -11.86 -13.93 9.75
N THR A 45 -12.53 -14.76 10.56
CA THR A 45 -14.00 -14.84 10.56
C THR A 45 -14.64 -13.51 10.93
N GLU A 46 -13.99 -12.74 11.80
CA GLU A 46 -14.39 -11.38 12.17
C GLU A 46 -14.30 -10.39 11.00
N LEU A 47 -13.54 -10.73 9.96
CA LEU A 47 -13.41 -9.99 8.70
C LEU A 47 -14.10 -10.71 7.53
N GLY A 48 -14.97 -11.68 7.81
CA GLY A 48 -15.75 -12.40 6.81
C GLY A 48 -15.05 -13.59 6.15
N ALA A 49 -13.86 -14.00 6.57
CA ALA A 49 -13.14 -15.16 6.03
C ALA A 49 -13.07 -15.19 4.49
N TRP A 50 -12.77 -14.04 3.89
CA TRP A 50 -12.77 -13.78 2.44
C TRP A 50 -14.11 -13.99 1.72
N SER A 51 -15.22 -14.17 2.43
CA SER A 51 -16.54 -14.27 1.80
C SER A 51 -17.03 -12.90 1.28
N SER A 52 -17.98 -12.94 0.34
CA SER A 52 -18.52 -11.86 -0.52
C SER A 52 -18.80 -10.49 0.14
N HIS A 53 -19.23 -9.47 -0.61
CA HIS A 53 -19.58 -8.14 -0.08
C HIS A 53 -20.56 -8.12 1.11
N LEU A 54 -21.39 -9.16 1.30
CA LEU A 54 -22.33 -9.25 2.42
C LEU A 54 -21.64 -9.42 3.78
N SER A 55 -20.43 -9.97 3.78
CA SER A 55 -19.61 -10.22 4.98
C SER A 55 -18.50 -9.20 5.18
N SER A 56 -18.27 -8.29 4.21
CA SER A 56 -17.30 -7.21 4.37
C SER A 56 -17.87 -6.06 5.22
N LEU A 57 -17.04 -5.53 6.09
CA LEU A 57 -17.43 -4.55 7.10
C LEU A 57 -17.26 -3.13 6.57
N ALA A 58 -18.35 -2.37 6.53
CA ALA A 58 -18.32 -0.98 6.06
C ALA A 58 -17.57 -0.07 7.02
N MET A 59 -16.72 0.79 6.47
CA MET A 59 -15.96 1.79 7.21
C MET A 59 -16.69 3.13 7.19
N VAL A 60 -16.49 3.94 8.23
CA VAL A 60 -17.10 5.26 8.38
C VAL A 60 -16.05 6.32 8.16
N GLN A 61 -16.35 7.36 7.37
CA GLN A 61 -15.43 8.49 7.21
C GLN A 61 -15.32 9.24 8.54
N SER A 62 -14.09 9.46 9.00
CA SER A 62 -13.83 10.16 10.25
C SER A 62 -14.17 11.65 10.14
N ASP A 63 -14.74 12.23 11.19
CA ASP A 63 -14.92 13.68 11.31
C ASP A 63 -13.61 14.36 11.78
N VAL A 64 -12.64 13.58 12.26
CA VAL A 64 -11.40 14.08 12.85
C VAL A 64 -10.26 13.95 11.85
N LYS A 65 -9.62 15.08 11.54
CA LYS A 65 -8.34 15.10 10.81
C LYS A 65 -7.21 14.85 11.80
N TYR A 66 -6.32 13.92 11.50
CA TYR A 66 -5.15 13.61 12.33
C TYR A 66 -3.89 14.28 11.75
N PRO A 67 -3.30 15.28 12.42
CA PRO A 67 -2.15 16.03 11.86
C PRO A 67 -0.94 15.16 11.51
N TYR A 68 -0.60 14.18 12.36
CA TYR A 68 0.51 13.25 12.09
C TYR A 68 0.28 12.37 10.85
N MET A 69 -0.99 12.18 10.46
CA MET A 69 -1.30 11.43 9.25
C MET A 69 -1.11 12.27 8.00
N LEU A 70 -1.31 13.59 8.07
CA LEU A 70 -0.99 14.48 6.96
C LEU A 70 0.51 14.39 6.63
N GLU A 71 1.36 14.49 7.65
CA GLU A 71 2.82 14.36 7.54
C GLU A 71 3.24 12.99 7.00
N LYS A 72 2.51 11.92 7.35
CA LYS A 72 2.85 10.55 6.94
C LYS A 72 2.27 10.13 5.58
N TYR A 73 1.11 10.65 5.18
CA TYR A 73 0.31 10.16 4.06
C TYR A 73 -0.01 11.21 2.97
N GLY A 74 0.25 12.51 3.20
CA GLY A 74 0.41 13.52 2.15
C GLY A 74 -0.85 14.22 1.61
N GLU A 75 -2.06 13.96 2.15
CA GLU A 75 -3.28 14.65 1.72
C GLU A 75 -4.21 15.00 2.91
N GLU A 76 -4.89 16.15 2.86
CA GLU A 76 -5.87 16.60 3.88
C GLU A 76 -7.23 15.87 3.80
N VAL A 77 -7.23 14.56 3.63
CA VAL A 77 -8.47 13.77 3.57
C VAL A 77 -8.68 13.08 4.91
N ALA A 78 -9.88 13.18 5.48
CA ALA A 78 -10.19 12.43 6.69
C ALA A 78 -10.27 10.92 6.36
N PRO A 79 -9.63 10.04 7.18
CA PRO A 79 -9.58 8.62 6.89
C PRO A 79 -10.95 7.96 7.05
N TYR A 80 -11.12 6.80 6.41
CA TYR A 80 -12.21 5.89 6.73
C TYR A 80 -11.75 4.95 7.85
N GLU A 81 -12.60 4.75 8.86
CA GLU A 81 -12.27 4.05 10.10
C GLU A 81 -13.24 2.90 10.39
N LEU A 82 -12.71 1.83 10.99
CA LEU A 82 -13.48 0.69 11.50
C LEU A 82 -12.73 0.02 12.66
N SER A 83 -13.42 -0.23 13.76
CA SER A 83 -12.90 -1.01 14.89
C SER A 83 -13.53 -2.40 14.89
N VAL A 84 -12.70 -3.44 14.86
CA VAL A 84 -13.14 -4.84 14.86
C VAL A 84 -12.62 -5.54 16.10
N LYS A 85 -13.51 -6.13 16.90
CA LYS A 85 -13.14 -6.96 18.04
C LYS A 85 -12.79 -8.36 17.53
N MET A 86 -11.56 -8.80 17.77
CA MET A 86 -11.01 -10.06 17.29
C MET A 86 -10.67 -10.99 18.44
N ASP A 87 -10.87 -12.29 18.21
CA ASP A 87 -10.45 -13.36 19.12
C ASP A 87 -8.94 -13.58 19.03
N ASN A 88 -8.30 -13.50 20.19
CA ASN A 88 -6.89 -13.78 20.44
C ASN A 88 -6.58 -15.29 20.50
N SER A 89 -7.58 -16.16 20.32
CA SER A 89 -7.44 -17.61 20.48
C SER A 89 -6.74 -18.31 19.31
N ALA A 90 -6.46 -17.61 18.21
CA ALA A 90 -5.75 -18.17 17.06
C ALA A 90 -4.23 -18.04 17.14
N VAL A 91 -3.66 -18.10 18.34
CA VAL A 91 -2.22 -18.26 18.49
C VAL A 91 -1.90 -19.66 17.98
N GLU A 92 -1.22 -19.77 16.84
CA GLU A 92 -0.50 -21.00 16.54
C GLU A 92 0.37 -21.29 17.78
N GLY A 93 0.17 -22.43 18.44
CA GLY A 93 0.88 -22.83 19.67
C GLY A 93 2.41 -23.01 19.51
N SER A 94 2.99 -22.43 18.47
CA SER A 94 4.37 -22.48 18.01
C SER A 94 5.21 -21.26 18.43
N GLY A 95 4.62 -20.23 19.05
CA GLY A 95 5.32 -18.98 19.38
C GLY A 95 5.55 -18.06 18.18
N GLN A 96 4.89 -18.34 17.05
CA GLN A 96 4.90 -17.49 15.86
C GLN A 96 3.97 -16.26 16.02
N PRO A 97 4.21 -15.17 15.28
CA PRO A 97 3.29 -14.03 15.26
C PRO A 97 1.90 -14.44 14.76
N LEU A 98 0.86 -13.83 15.34
CA LEU A 98 -0.50 -13.96 14.81
C LEU A 98 -0.61 -13.17 13.51
N HIS A 99 -0.93 -13.85 12.43
CA HIS A 99 -1.12 -13.26 11.11
C HIS A 99 -2.59 -12.94 10.86
N ILE A 100 -2.86 -11.72 10.39
CA ILE A 100 -4.17 -11.33 9.86
C ILE A 100 -3.96 -10.73 8.48
N SER A 101 -4.57 -11.36 7.48
CA SER A 101 -4.53 -10.94 6.09
C SER A 101 -5.84 -10.27 5.69
N TYR A 102 -5.77 -9.10 5.06
CA TYR A 102 -6.95 -8.29 4.76
C TYR A 102 -6.78 -7.45 3.50
N LYS A 103 -7.91 -6.97 2.98
CA LYS A 103 -8.01 -6.07 1.83
C LYS A 103 -9.08 -5.01 2.08
N TYR A 104 -8.91 -3.86 1.45
CA TYR A 104 -9.99 -2.89 1.32
C TYR A 104 -10.82 -3.17 0.06
N MET A 105 -12.09 -2.77 0.05
CA MET A 105 -12.92 -2.79 -1.16
C MET A 105 -13.82 -1.56 -1.21
N ILE A 106 -14.16 -1.09 -2.41
CA ILE A 106 -15.19 -0.09 -2.64
C ILE A 106 -16.42 -0.79 -3.21
N THR A 107 -17.58 -0.48 -2.64
CA THR A 107 -18.90 -0.97 -3.10
C THR A 107 -19.76 0.23 -3.47
N SER A 108 -20.43 0.21 -4.63
CA SER A 108 -21.50 1.15 -4.98
C SER A 108 -22.85 0.53 -4.64
N GLY A 109 -23.76 1.29 -4.02
CA GLY A 109 -25.12 0.83 -3.78
C GLY A 109 -26.00 0.75 -5.04
N VAL A 110 -25.54 1.26 -6.18
CA VAL A 110 -26.30 1.39 -7.43
C VAL A 110 -25.75 0.49 -8.53
N ARG A 111 -24.44 0.23 -8.51
CA ARG A 111 -23.77 -0.67 -9.45
C ARG A 111 -23.43 -1.95 -8.71
N GLU A 112 -23.74 -3.12 -9.26
CA GLU A 112 -23.17 -4.41 -8.80
C GLU A 112 -21.67 -4.51 -9.12
N GLU A 113 -20.95 -3.38 -9.12
CA GLU A 113 -19.53 -3.29 -9.35
C GLU A 113 -18.84 -3.22 -7.99
N GLU A 114 -18.07 -4.27 -7.69
CA GLU A 114 -17.20 -4.35 -6.52
C GLU A 114 -15.76 -4.11 -6.96
N GLU A 115 -15.09 -3.21 -6.24
CA GLU A 115 -13.68 -2.92 -6.49
C GLU A 115 -12.89 -3.38 -5.29
N VAL A 116 -12.23 -4.52 -5.43
CA VAL A 116 -11.41 -5.08 -4.35
C VAL A 116 -9.97 -4.64 -4.55
N GLU A 117 -9.32 -4.29 -3.44
CA GLU A 117 -7.90 -3.94 -3.44
C GLU A 117 -7.08 -5.08 -4.01
N ARG A 118 -6.08 -4.69 -4.78
CA ARG A 118 -5.24 -5.61 -5.50
C ARG A 118 -4.31 -6.43 -4.58
N ASP A 119 -4.02 -7.68 -4.98
CA ASP A 119 -3.00 -8.51 -4.34
C ASP A 119 -1.58 -7.90 -4.42
N PRO A 120 -0.70 -8.21 -3.45
CA PRO A 120 -0.94 -9.10 -2.31
C PRO A 120 -1.83 -8.46 -1.24
N SER A 121 -2.61 -9.28 -0.54
CA SER A 121 -3.33 -8.85 0.66
C SER A 121 -2.39 -8.17 1.65
N ARG A 122 -2.92 -7.16 2.36
CA ARG A 122 -2.22 -6.51 3.46
C ARG A 122 -2.09 -7.49 4.63
N LEU A 123 -1.00 -7.36 5.39
CA LEU A 123 -0.67 -8.26 6.48
C LEU A 123 -0.48 -7.50 7.80
N ILE A 124 -1.06 -8.05 8.86
CA ILE A 124 -0.80 -7.69 10.25
C ILE A 124 -0.08 -8.88 10.89
N GLU A 125 1.13 -8.66 11.39
CA GLU A 125 1.93 -9.59 12.18
C GLU A 125 1.90 -9.14 13.64
N ILE A 126 1.04 -9.74 14.45
CA ILE A 126 0.95 -9.43 15.88
C ILE A 126 1.96 -10.29 16.63
N HIS A 127 3.01 -9.64 17.13
CA HIS A 127 4.08 -10.28 17.88
C HIS A 127 3.75 -10.40 19.37
N ASN A 128 4.47 -11.31 20.04
CA ASN A 128 4.40 -11.47 21.49
C ASN A 128 4.66 -10.13 22.21
N PRO A 129 3.73 -9.64 23.05
CA PRO A 129 3.89 -8.40 23.81
C PRO A 129 5.15 -8.36 24.69
N LEU A 130 5.63 -9.52 25.18
CA LEU A 130 6.87 -9.60 25.97
C LEU A 130 8.13 -9.24 25.18
N LEU A 131 8.06 -9.28 23.85
CA LEU A 131 9.15 -8.88 22.96
C LEU A 131 9.11 -7.38 22.63
N TYR A 132 8.06 -6.67 23.07
CA TYR A 132 7.95 -5.23 22.91
C TYR A 132 8.93 -4.52 23.86
N LYS A 133 9.90 -3.80 23.28
CA LYS A 133 10.93 -2.99 23.93
C LYS A 133 10.79 -1.51 23.57
N GLY A 134 9.59 -1.06 23.24
CA GLY A 134 9.36 0.32 22.79
C GLY A 134 9.68 0.55 21.30
N GLN A 135 9.61 -0.49 20.46
CA GLN A 135 9.94 -0.39 19.04
C GLN A 135 9.06 0.64 18.33
N ILE A 136 7.79 0.80 18.70
CA ILE A 136 6.91 1.82 18.08
C ILE A 136 7.45 3.23 18.37
N SER A 137 7.88 3.51 19.60
CA SER A 137 8.50 4.80 19.94
C SER A 137 9.84 4.99 19.24
N LEU A 138 10.64 3.94 19.12
CA LEU A 138 11.94 3.99 18.44
C LEU A 138 11.81 4.15 16.92
N ASP A 139 10.80 3.54 16.31
CA ASP A 139 10.51 3.66 14.87
C ASP A 139 9.99 5.08 14.53
N LEU A 140 9.24 5.70 15.45
CA LEU A 140 8.85 7.11 15.36
C LEU A 140 10.04 8.07 15.50
N ILE A 141 10.98 7.78 16.41
CA ILE A 141 12.15 8.63 16.67
C ILE A 141 13.21 8.49 15.57
N ASN A 142 13.45 7.29 15.07
CA ASN A 142 14.52 7.02 14.11
C ASN A 142 14.08 7.16 12.65
N ASN A 143 12.81 7.47 12.38
CA ASN A 143 12.19 7.40 11.05
C ASN A 143 12.43 6.04 10.34
N SER A 144 12.84 5.02 11.11
CA SER A 144 13.18 3.70 10.61
C SER A 144 11.93 2.85 10.66
N HIS A 145 11.15 2.89 9.59
CA HIS A 145 9.96 2.06 9.45
C HIS A 145 10.36 0.59 9.26
N LYS A 146 10.64 -0.13 10.36
CA LYS A 146 10.65 -1.59 10.34
C LYS A 146 9.28 -2.09 9.88
N SER A 147 9.27 -3.29 9.29
CA SER A 147 8.18 -3.87 8.49
C SER A 147 6.80 -3.47 9.03
N ILE A 148 6.03 -2.79 8.18
CA ILE A 148 4.76 -2.12 8.54
C ILE A 148 3.68 -3.15 8.90
N SER A 149 3.93 -4.41 8.56
CA SER A 149 3.18 -5.56 9.03
C SER A 149 3.34 -5.80 10.54
N GLN A 150 4.47 -5.47 11.18
CA GLN A 150 4.69 -5.78 12.60
C GLN A 150 3.84 -4.91 13.52
N SER A 151 3.20 -5.54 14.50
CA SER A 151 2.45 -4.86 15.55
C SER A 151 2.42 -5.64 16.84
N TRP A 152 1.98 -4.95 17.89
CA TRP A 152 1.80 -5.48 19.22
C TRP A 152 0.44 -5.05 19.74
N ILE A 153 -0.20 -5.90 20.54
CA ILE A 153 -1.40 -5.52 21.27
C ILE A 153 -0.97 -4.59 22.41
N ILE A 154 -1.42 -3.35 22.36
CA ILE A 154 -1.15 -2.33 23.39
C ILE A 154 -2.48 -1.90 23.97
N ASN A 155 -2.66 -2.08 25.27
CA ASN A 155 -3.91 -1.78 25.97
C ASN A 155 -5.14 -2.43 25.32
N GLY A 156 -4.98 -3.65 24.79
CA GLY A 156 -6.05 -4.37 24.10
C GLY A 156 -6.31 -3.93 22.66
N CYS A 157 -5.49 -3.04 22.09
CA CYS A 157 -5.69 -2.49 20.74
C CYS A 157 -4.47 -2.72 19.82
N VAL A 158 -4.75 -2.81 18.52
CA VAL A 158 -3.77 -2.77 17.43
C VAL A 158 -4.22 -1.69 16.44
N GLU A 159 -3.34 -0.73 16.13
CA GLU A 159 -3.63 0.37 15.22
C GLU A 159 -3.12 0.06 13.81
N ARG A 160 -3.99 0.12 12.80
CA ARG A 160 -3.66 -0.04 11.39
C ARG A 160 -4.01 1.19 10.58
N ASN A 161 -2.98 1.81 10.02
CA ASN A 161 -3.06 3.07 9.30
C ASN A 161 -2.48 2.88 7.90
N ASP A 162 -3.35 2.71 6.92
CA ASP A 162 -3.02 2.33 5.55
C ASP A 162 -3.08 3.51 4.57
N LYS A 163 -2.09 3.56 3.65
CA LYS A 163 -2.12 4.45 2.48
C LYS A 163 -3.21 3.98 1.50
N ASN A 164 -3.62 4.91 0.62
CA ASN A 164 -4.57 4.77 -0.50
C ASN A 164 -4.90 3.34 -0.95
N PHE A 165 -6.20 3.09 -1.16
CA PHE A 165 -6.74 1.93 -1.87
C PHE A 165 -6.32 1.97 -3.36
N PHE A 166 -5.74 0.88 -3.88
CA PHE A 166 -5.30 0.80 -5.28
C PHE A 166 -6.08 -0.26 -6.05
N LYS A 167 -6.85 0.26 -7.01
CA LYS A 167 -7.93 -0.42 -7.71
C LYS A 167 -7.46 -1.40 -8.79
N ASN A 168 -6.59 -0.97 -9.72
CA ASN A 168 -6.20 -1.77 -10.87
C ASN A 168 -4.83 -1.35 -11.42
N PHE A 169 -4.15 -2.27 -12.11
CA PHE A 169 -3.01 -1.93 -12.94
C PHE A 169 -3.49 -1.17 -14.18
N THR A 170 -3.13 0.11 -14.25
CA THR A 170 -3.47 1.00 -15.36
C THR A 170 -2.20 1.61 -15.95
N TYR A 171 -2.19 1.77 -17.27
CA TYR A 171 -1.14 2.48 -17.98
C TYR A 171 -1.72 3.22 -19.18
N SER A 172 -0.99 4.24 -19.61
CA SER A 172 -1.27 5.01 -20.82
C SER A 172 -0.02 5.02 -21.69
N LYS A 173 -0.23 5.02 -23.02
CA LYS A 173 0.84 5.24 -23.98
C LYS A 173 1.02 6.74 -24.15
N VAL A 174 2.27 7.18 -24.19
CA VAL A 174 2.59 8.58 -24.48
C VAL A 174 2.79 8.69 -25.99
N GLU A 175 1.82 9.32 -26.65
CA GLU A 175 1.82 9.48 -28.11
C GLU A 175 3.11 10.14 -28.61
N GLY A 176 3.59 9.71 -29.79
CA GLY A 176 4.86 10.18 -30.35
C GLY A 176 6.11 9.73 -29.57
N THR A 177 6.00 8.72 -28.70
CA THR A 177 7.15 8.15 -27.98
C THR A 177 7.05 6.64 -27.76
N ASP A 178 8.18 6.02 -27.42
CA ASP A 178 8.27 4.64 -26.96
C ASP A 178 8.07 4.52 -25.44
N ILE A 179 7.25 5.38 -24.84
CA ILE A 179 7.05 5.45 -23.40
C ILE A 179 5.62 5.07 -23.03
N LEU A 180 5.49 4.14 -22.09
CA LEU A 180 4.25 3.88 -21.36
C LEU A 180 4.42 4.38 -19.92
N ILE A 181 3.34 4.90 -19.34
CA ILE A 181 3.33 5.41 -17.96
C ILE A 181 2.15 4.85 -17.21
N GLY A 182 2.33 4.46 -15.94
CA GLY A 182 1.24 3.88 -15.17
C GLY A 182 1.53 3.59 -13.70
N SER A 183 0.64 2.81 -13.10
CA SER A 183 0.78 2.25 -11.75
C SER A 183 1.77 1.08 -11.73
N TYR A 184 2.28 0.68 -10.57
CA TYR A 184 3.19 -0.46 -10.45
C TYR A 184 2.55 -1.80 -10.86
N PRO A 185 3.25 -2.64 -11.65
CA PRO A 185 2.81 -3.98 -11.97
C PRO A 185 3.25 -4.93 -10.84
N ILE A 186 2.39 -5.88 -10.49
CA ILE A 186 2.68 -6.86 -9.43
C ILE A 186 2.41 -8.27 -9.92
N LEU A 187 1.24 -8.48 -10.53
CA LEU A 187 0.85 -9.80 -11.00
C LEU A 187 1.50 -10.09 -12.34
N GLU A 188 1.76 -11.37 -12.57
CA GLU A 188 2.21 -11.89 -13.87
C GLU A 188 1.36 -11.37 -15.04
N THR A 189 0.04 -11.26 -14.84
CA THR A 189 -0.89 -10.75 -15.85
C THR A 189 -0.65 -9.29 -16.24
N ASP A 190 -0.10 -8.44 -15.36
CA ASP A 190 0.30 -7.08 -15.75
C ASP A 190 1.55 -7.09 -16.61
N VAL A 191 2.51 -7.92 -16.21
CA VAL A 191 3.78 -8.02 -16.90
C VAL A 191 3.53 -8.55 -18.30
N LEU A 192 2.60 -9.50 -18.45
CA LEU A 192 2.12 -9.95 -19.75
C LEU A 192 1.44 -8.83 -20.56
N LYS A 193 0.63 -7.95 -19.93
CA LYS A 193 0.07 -6.78 -20.64
C LYS A 193 1.17 -5.84 -21.13
N LEU A 194 2.19 -5.58 -20.31
CA LEU A 194 3.35 -4.76 -20.70
C LEU A 194 4.14 -5.41 -21.83
N GLN A 195 4.35 -6.72 -21.77
CA GLN A 195 5.01 -7.50 -22.82
C GLN A 195 4.22 -7.45 -24.14
N GLN A 196 2.89 -7.60 -24.10
CA GLN A 196 2.01 -7.49 -25.27
C GLN A 196 2.07 -6.10 -25.91
N GLU A 197 2.30 -5.07 -25.08
CA GLU A 197 2.58 -3.72 -25.54
C GLU A 197 3.99 -3.54 -26.11
N GLY A 198 4.83 -4.57 -26.09
CA GLY A 198 6.20 -4.54 -26.59
C GLY A 198 7.17 -3.80 -25.68
N VAL A 199 6.84 -3.60 -24.40
CA VAL A 199 7.74 -3.00 -23.42
C VAL A 199 8.97 -3.89 -23.25
N THR A 200 10.15 -3.29 -23.41
CA THR A 200 11.44 -3.98 -23.28
C THR A 200 12.26 -3.47 -22.09
N ALA A 201 11.86 -2.35 -21.48
CA ALA A 201 12.50 -1.84 -20.27
C ALA A 201 11.51 -1.27 -19.23
N ILE A 202 11.86 -1.39 -17.95
CA ILE A 202 11.13 -0.84 -16.81
C ILE A 202 11.97 0.21 -16.10
N LEU A 203 11.36 1.36 -15.80
CA LEU A 203 11.90 2.37 -14.89
C LEU A 203 10.96 2.52 -13.67
N ASN A 204 11.37 1.96 -12.54
CA ASN A 204 10.63 2.01 -11.29
C ASN A 204 11.15 3.15 -10.40
N LEU A 205 10.27 4.08 -10.03
CA LEU A 205 10.58 5.24 -9.18
C LEU A 205 10.20 5.06 -7.70
N GLN A 206 9.63 3.92 -7.32
CA GLN A 206 9.18 3.65 -5.96
C GLN A 206 10.35 3.60 -4.98
N THR A 207 10.16 4.10 -3.77
CA THR A 207 11.15 3.94 -2.69
C THR A 207 11.12 2.52 -2.13
N VAL A 208 12.15 2.10 -1.39
CA VAL A 208 12.10 0.81 -0.67
C VAL A 208 10.90 0.77 0.30
N LYS A 209 10.57 1.91 0.89
CA LYS A 209 9.39 2.09 1.74
C LYS A 209 8.09 1.85 0.98
N ASP A 210 7.97 2.36 -0.25
CA ASP A 210 6.83 2.08 -1.13
C ASP A 210 6.68 0.58 -1.41
N LEU A 211 7.77 -0.10 -1.81
CA LEU A 211 7.74 -1.54 -2.10
C LEU A 211 7.29 -2.35 -0.88
N GLY A 212 7.83 -2.01 0.30
CA GLY A 212 7.43 -2.62 1.58
C GLY A 212 5.95 -2.45 1.90
N HIS A 213 5.38 -1.26 1.67
CA HIS A 213 3.93 -1.03 1.83
C HIS A 213 3.07 -1.90 0.91
N ARG A 214 3.63 -2.43 -0.18
CA ARG A 214 2.92 -3.24 -1.17
C ARG A 214 3.20 -4.73 -1.07
N GLY A 215 4.02 -5.17 -0.12
CA GLY A 215 4.25 -6.58 0.13
C GLY A 215 5.03 -7.31 -0.97
N TYR A 216 5.83 -6.61 -1.79
CA TYR A 216 6.73 -7.26 -2.75
C TYR A 216 8.15 -6.68 -2.68
N THR A 217 9.12 -7.47 -3.17
CA THR A 217 10.51 -7.05 -3.29
C THR A 217 10.84 -6.76 -4.75
N TRP A 218 11.70 -5.78 -4.99
CA TRP A 218 12.16 -5.46 -6.34
C TRP A 218 12.80 -6.67 -7.04
N SER A 219 13.61 -7.45 -6.32
CA SER A 219 14.27 -8.64 -6.85
C SER A 219 13.31 -9.67 -7.45
N LYS A 220 12.18 -9.93 -6.79
CA LYS A 220 11.16 -10.87 -7.28
C LYS A 220 10.48 -10.35 -8.55
N LEU A 221 10.23 -9.04 -8.63
CA LEU A 221 9.67 -8.45 -9.84
C LEU A 221 10.67 -8.47 -11.01
N VAL A 222 11.95 -8.21 -10.76
CA VAL A 222 12.98 -8.32 -11.80
C VAL A 222 13.03 -9.73 -12.39
N GLN A 223 12.97 -10.77 -11.54
CA GLN A 223 12.89 -12.15 -12.01
C GLN A 223 11.65 -12.38 -12.89
N LEU A 224 10.48 -11.92 -12.45
CA LEU A 224 9.25 -12.02 -13.23
C LEU A 224 9.36 -11.27 -14.58
N TYR A 225 9.97 -10.08 -14.60
CA TYR A 225 10.19 -9.33 -15.82
C TYR A 225 11.10 -10.08 -16.80
N GLU A 226 12.21 -10.63 -16.32
CA GLU A 226 13.16 -11.42 -17.10
C GLU A 226 12.50 -12.68 -17.67
N GLU A 227 11.73 -13.41 -16.86
CA GLU A 227 10.95 -14.57 -17.29
C GLU A 227 9.93 -14.25 -18.40
N LYS A 228 9.42 -13.02 -18.43
CA LYS A 228 8.50 -12.54 -19.48
C LYS A 228 9.20 -11.81 -20.63
N GLY A 229 10.53 -11.81 -20.67
CA GLY A 229 11.31 -11.26 -21.78
C GLY A 229 11.47 -9.74 -21.77
N ILE A 230 11.20 -9.08 -20.65
CA ILE A 230 11.60 -7.69 -20.44
C ILE A 230 13.10 -7.67 -20.17
N GLN A 231 13.83 -6.93 -21.00
CA GLN A 231 15.29 -7.04 -21.11
C GLN A 231 16.02 -6.20 -20.08
N LYS A 232 15.45 -5.06 -19.69
CA LYS A 232 16.10 -4.10 -18.80
C LYS A 232 15.17 -3.66 -17.69
N SER A 233 15.63 -3.81 -16.44
CA SER A 233 14.89 -3.33 -15.28
C SER A 233 15.78 -2.36 -14.48
N MET A 234 15.30 -1.14 -14.30
CA MET A 234 15.99 -0.10 -13.54
C MET A 234 15.12 0.36 -12.37
N HIS A 235 15.72 0.41 -11.17
CA HIS A 235 15.10 0.95 -9.97
C HIS A 235 15.85 2.21 -9.56
N TYR A 236 15.15 3.35 -9.64
CA TYR A 236 15.69 4.64 -9.25
C TYR A 236 14.71 5.32 -8.28
N PRO A 237 14.83 5.05 -6.98
CA PRO A 237 13.94 5.62 -5.95
C PRO A 237 13.89 7.15 -5.99
N ILE A 238 12.68 7.70 -5.96
CA ILE A 238 12.45 9.13 -5.70
C ILE A 238 11.55 9.24 -4.48
N ASP A 239 12.04 9.92 -3.44
CA ASP A 239 11.25 10.31 -2.28
C ASP A 239 10.64 11.70 -2.53
N ASP A 240 9.30 11.76 -2.57
CA ASP A 240 8.58 13.03 -2.77
C ASP A 240 8.49 13.89 -1.50
N GLN A 241 8.99 13.39 -0.37
CA GLN A 241 9.10 14.14 0.89
C GLN A 241 10.45 14.82 1.09
N ASP A 242 11.45 14.50 0.26
CA ASP A 242 12.78 15.13 0.33
C ASP A 242 12.84 16.38 -0.57
N GLU A 243 12.32 17.50 -0.08
CA GLU A 243 12.27 18.75 -0.84
C GLU A 243 13.64 19.23 -1.35
N ALA A 244 14.73 18.88 -0.66
CA ALA A 244 16.07 19.34 -1.00
C ALA A 244 16.63 18.61 -2.22
N GLU A 245 16.40 17.30 -2.32
CA GLU A 245 16.97 16.47 -3.40
C GLU A 245 15.95 16.08 -4.48
N TYR A 246 14.64 16.29 -4.24
CA TYR A 246 13.57 15.88 -5.14
C TYR A 246 13.78 16.35 -6.59
N GLN A 247 14.13 17.63 -6.78
CA GLN A 247 14.35 18.18 -8.11
C GLN A 247 15.52 17.50 -8.84
N THR A 248 16.64 17.30 -8.14
CA THR A 248 17.81 16.61 -8.68
C THR A 248 17.46 15.19 -9.11
N HIS A 249 16.76 14.45 -8.26
CA HIS A 249 16.30 13.09 -8.58
C HIS A 249 15.35 13.05 -9.77
N VAL A 250 14.41 13.97 -9.86
CA VAL A 250 13.51 14.07 -11.03
C VAL A 250 14.31 14.29 -12.32
N LEU A 251 15.29 15.19 -12.31
CA LEU A 251 16.13 15.48 -13.47
C LEU A 251 17.00 14.27 -13.85
N THR A 252 17.60 13.59 -12.87
CA THR A 252 18.39 12.38 -13.12
C THR A 252 17.53 11.23 -13.65
N ALA A 253 16.32 11.04 -13.12
CA ALA A 253 15.39 10.04 -13.63
C ALA A 253 14.94 10.33 -15.06
N ALA A 254 14.75 11.61 -15.41
CA ALA A 254 14.46 12.02 -16.78
C ALA A 254 15.63 11.72 -17.73
N GLN A 255 16.87 11.88 -17.26
CA GLN A 255 18.05 11.47 -18.01
C GLN A 255 18.08 9.95 -18.24
N TYR A 256 17.82 9.15 -17.21
CA TYR A 256 17.73 7.69 -17.37
C TYR A 256 16.62 7.27 -18.33
N LEU A 257 15.46 7.93 -18.29
CA LEU A 257 14.39 7.69 -19.25
C LEU A 257 14.85 8.00 -20.69
N ASN A 258 15.61 9.08 -20.89
CA ASN A 258 16.21 9.39 -22.18
C ASN A 258 17.25 8.35 -22.61
N ASP A 259 18.10 7.89 -21.71
CA ASP A 259 19.13 6.90 -22.02
C ASP A 259 18.51 5.55 -22.41
N LEU A 260 17.48 5.11 -21.68
CA LEU A 260 16.75 3.88 -22.00
C LEU A 260 16.04 3.98 -23.36
N THR A 261 15.38 5.10 -23.64
CA THR A 261 14.62 5.28 -24.90
C THR A 261 15.54 5.56 -26.09
N LYS A 262 16.31 6.65 -26.05
CA LYS A 262 17.08 7.13 -27.20
C LYS A 262 18.43 6.44 -27.38
N ASN A 263 19.16 6.18 -26.31
CA ASN A 263 20.51 5.62 -26.42
C ASN A 263 20.50 4.09 -26.52
N GLN A 264 19.50 3.43 -25.90
CA GLN A 264 19.38 1.98 -25.87
C GLN A 264 18.24 1.44 -26.76
N GLY A 265 17.35 2.31 -27.26
CA GLY A 265 16.27 1.90 -28.17
C GLY A 265 15.17 1.07 -27.49
N HIS A 266 15.02 1.18 -26.17
CA HIS A 266 13.98 0.45 -25.45
C HIS A 266 12.63 1.15 -25.53
N LYS A 267 11.57 0.33 -25.55
CA LYS A 267 10.22 0.77 -25.21
C LYS A 267 10.07 0.67 -23.70
N VAL A 268 9.95 1.82 -23.04
CA VAL A 268 10.10 1.96 -21.59
C VAL A 268 8.73 2.09 -20.94
N PHE A 269 8.48 1.30 -19.91
CA PHE A 269 7.39 1.56 -18.97
C PHE A 269 7.94 2.22 -17.71
N ILE A 270 7.53 3.46 -17.46
CA ILE A 270 7.88 4.22 -16.26
C ILE A 270 6.72 4.22 -15.26
N HIS A 271 6.99 3.91 -14.00
CA HIS A 271 5.96 3.90 -12.96
C HIS A 271 6.46 4.38 -11.61
N CYS A 272 5.50 4.80 -10.77
CA CYS A 272 5.68 4.99 -9.34
C CYS A 272 4.64 4.13 -8.60
N ASN A 273 3.94 4.70 -7.60
CA ASN A 273 2.81 4.04 -6.94
C ASN A 273 1.53 4.12 -7.81
N SER A 274 1.01 5.33 -8.00
CA SER A 274 -0.26 5.52 -8.70
C SER A 274 -0.10 5.77 -10.20
N GLY A 275 1.09 6.15 -10.63
CA GLY A 275 1.28 6.75 -11.95
C GLY A 275 0.81 8.21 -12.03
N ILE A 276 0.55 8.89 -10.90
CA ILE A 276 -0.08 10.23 -10.88
C ILE A 276 0.89 11.36 -10.50
N SER A 277 1.88 11.10 -9.64
CA SER A 277 2.80 12.13 -9.13
C SER A 277 4.20 11.99 -9.71
N ARG A 278 5.06 11.14 -9.12
CA ARG A 278 6.48 11.00 -9.50
C ARG A 278 6.70 10.67 -10.99
N SER A 279 6.03 9.66 -11.54
CA SER A 279 6.25 9.29 -12.94
C SER A 279 5.77 10.35 -13.94
N PRO A 280 4.61 11.03 -13.78
CA PRO A 280 4.28 12.17 -14.63
C PRO A 280 5.27 13.32 -14.52
N THR A 281 5.75 13.66 -13.32
CA THR A 281 6.74 14.71 -13.12
C THR A 281 8.05 14.40 -13.87
N VAL A 282 8.55 13.15 -13.77
CA VAL A 282 9.73 12.71 -14.53
C VAL A 282 9.49 12.71 -16.03
N LEU A 283 8.32 12.26 -16.49
CA LEU A 283 7.95 12.29 -17.90
C LEU A 283 7.92 13.72 -18.44
N LEU A 284 7.32 14.66 -17.69
CA LEU A 284 7.29 16.08 -18.07
C LEU A 284 8.70 16.68 -18.14
N ALA A 285 9.56 16.38 -17.16
CA ALA A 285 10.95 16.81 -17.19
C ALA A 285 11.68 16.25 -18.42
N TYR A 286 11.47 14.98 -18.75
CA TYR A 286 12.00 14.36 -19.97
C TYR A 286 11.53 15.07 -21.24
N MET A 287 10.23 15.37 -21.33
CA MET A 287 9.66 16.05 -22.50
C MET A 287 10.25 17.44 -22.70
N CYS A 288 10.39 18.21 -21.63
CA CYS A 288 10.97 19.55 -21.67
C CYS A 288 12.46 19.53 -22.06
N LEU A 289 13.25 18.61 -21.47
CA LEU A 289 14.70 18.59 -21.62
C LEU A 289 15.16 17.94 -22.94
N TYR A 290 14.53 16.83 -23.33
CA TYR A 290 15.04 15.97 -24.41
C TYR A 290 14.17 15.98 -25.65
N LYS A 291 12.85 16.11 -25.50
CA LYS A 291 11.91 16.26 -26.63
C LYS A 291 11.66 17.73 -27.01
N ARG A 292 12.20 18.69 -26.25
CA ARG A 292 12.05 20.15 -26.47
C ARG A 292 10.58 20.59 -26.61
N ALA A 293 9.67 19.87 -25.95
CA ALA A 293 8.26 20.22 -25.96
C ALA A 293 8.09 21.61 -25.34
N ARG A 294 7.57 22.57 -26.12
CA ARG A 294 7.34 23.95 -25.65
C ARG A 294 5.99 24.09 -24.96
N THR A 295 5.03 23.23 -25.32
CA THR A 295 3.70 23.15 -24.73
C THR A 295 3.21 21.70 -24.74
N TRP A 296 2.15 21.36 -23.99
CA TRP A 296 1.54 20.03 -24.04
C TRP A 296 0.97 19.68 -25.43
N LYS A 297 0.68 20.69 -26.26
CA LYS A 297 0.20 20.51 -27.64
C LYS A 297 1.29 20.18 -28.64
N SER A 298 2.56 20.45 -28.31
CA SER A 298 3.69 20.23 -29.22
C SER A 298 4.31 18.83 -29.07
N ILE A 299 3.61 17.89 -28.43
CA ILE A 299 4.11 16.51 -28.26
C ILE A 299 4.22 15.83 -29.64
N ASP A 300 3.22 16.01 -30.51
CA ASP A 300 3.24 15.50 -31.90
C ASP A 300 4.29 16.18 -32.79
N GLU A 301 4.68 17.41 -32.47
CA GLU A 301 5.64 18.20 -33.25
C GLU A 301 7.10 17.89 -32.88
N SER A 302 7.33 17.14 -31.80
CA SER A 302 8.67 16.90 -31.23
C SER A 302 9.49 15.80 -31.92
N GLU A 303 8.98 15.24 -33.03
CA GLU A 303 9.64 14.20 -33.83
C GLU A 303 10.22 14.72 -35.16
N GLN A 304 10.32 16.04 -35.36
CA GLN A 304 11.01 16.65 -36.51
C GLN A 304 12.45 17.06 -36.19
#